data_AF-A0A1C6XS91-F1
#
_entry.id   AF-A0A1C6XS91-F1
#
_cell.length_a   1.000
_cell.length_b   1.000
_cell.length_c   1.000
_cell.angle_alpha   90.00
_cell.angle_beta   90.00
_cell.angle_gamma   90.00
#
_symmetry.space_group_name_H-M   'P 1'
#
loop_
_entity.id
_entity.type
_entity.pdbx_description
1 polymer ?
#
loop_
_entity_poly.entity_id
_entity_poly.type
_entity_poly.pdbx_seq_one_letter_code
_entity_poly.pdbx_strand_id
1 'polypeptide(L)'
;MTTRRKNDKGKNNESDLKDIKNKLENLKNKTEVPDGKTDNNKKNVDPFIDLKIHILNVLDETRKCIREKEDIQNVHGNNIEVIKRSNIIYNNIKNLETYFNKLDEILKKQLKQRFTYTRDELLDKNQTFELLKKQFYECKKLSNYNQIKEVSMVNFSEYKNKAKLETKVTNSNIHDEDDLIIINQWKERDKIFNDEILKIGDAIDKIGANVDFIAEKAEEQNDIIINLHDQTDKTQDNVKEINVEIKLAMKKHSHATWCLRISLAIIFVFLVLLTINVISNRVIKRL
;
A
#
# COMPACT_ATOMS: atom_id res chain seq x y z
N MET A 1 50.01 -11.98 59.25
CA MET A 1 49.18 -12.72 58.28
C MET A 1 47.97 -11.85 57.96
N THR A 2 47.99 -11.05 56.88
CA THR A 2 47.36 -11.34 55.56
C THR A 2 45.89 -11.80 55.72
N THR A 3 44.88 -11.08 55.23
CA THR A 3 44.58 -10.99 53.80
C THR A 3 43.70 -9.77 53.47
N ARG A 4 44.11 -9.00 52.44
CA ARG A 4 43.30 -7.97 51.75
C ARG A 4 42.22 -8.65 50.89
N ARG A 5 40.97 -8.16 50.91
CA ARG A 5 40.00 -8.37 49.82
C ARG A 5 39.55 -7.02 49.27
N LYS A 6 39.76 -6.86 47.97
CA LYS A 6 39.46 -5.70 47.13
C LYS A 6 37.94 -5.54 46.97
N ASN A 7 37.43 -4.34 47.26
CA ASN A 7 36.12 -3.86 46.82
C ASN A 7 36.34 -3.03 45.55
N ASP A 8 36.03 -3.59 44.39
CA ASP A 8 36.11 -2.88 43.11
C ASP A 8 34.93 -3.32 42.22
N LYS A 9 33.73 -2.84 42.55
CA LYS A 9 32.48 -3.06 41.78
C LYS A 9 31.49 -1.89 41.87
N GLY A 10 31.99 -0.64 41.91
CA GLY A 10 31.14 0.54 42.16
C GLY A 10 31.08 1.60 41.06
N LYS A 11 31.97 1.59 40.06
CA LYS A 11 32.19 2.78 39.20
C LYS A 11 31.66 2.72 37.77
N ASN A 12 31.23 1.57 37.26
CA ASN A 12 30.79 1.46 35.85
C ASN A 12 29.30 1.80 35.63
N ASN A 13 28.46 1.64 36.64
CA ASN A 13 27.00 1.71 36.44
C ASN A 13 26.45 3.14 36.27
N GLU A 14 27.16 4.16 36.76
CA GLU A 14 26.66 5.55 36.72
C GLU A 14 26.84 6.19 35.34
N SER A 15 27.91 5.81 34.62
CA SER A 15 28.14 6.22 33.22
C SER A 15 27.11 5.58 32.29
N ASP A 16 26.91 4.27 32.43
CA ASP A 16 25.96 3.52 31.59
C ASP A 16 24.51 4.00 31.81
N LEU A 17 24.14 4.31 33.05
CA LEU A 17 22.81 4.84 33.36
C LEU A 17 22.58 6.24 32.76
N LYS A 18 23.64 7.06 32.71
CA LYS A 18 23.60 8.40 32.12
C LYS A 18 23.47 8.32 30.59
N ASP A 19 24.14 7.36 29.96
CA ASP A 19 24.04 7.11 28.52
C ASP A 19 22.68 6.53 28.12
N ILE A 20 22.11 5.65 28.94
CA ILE A 20 20.74 5.13 28.75
C ILE A 20 19.71 6.25 28.90
N LYS A 21 19.87 7.13 29.90
CA LYS A 21 19.00 8.29 30.11
C LYS A 21 19.04 9.23 28.91
N ASN A 22 20.23 9.56 28.40
CA ASN A 22 20.38 10.43 27.24
C ASN A 22 19.79 9.81 25.96
N LYS A 23 19.89 8.48 25.79
CA LYS A 23 19.24 7.77 24.67
C LYS A 23 17.72 7.80 24.78
N LEU A 24 17.16 7.59 25.97
CA LEU A 24 15.72 7.64 26.21
C LEU A 24 15.15 9.05 26.01
N GLU A 25 15.89 10.07 26.41
CA GLU A 25 15.48 11.48 26.24
C GLU A 25 15.50 11.89 24.76
N ASN A 26 16.50 11.44 24.00
CA ASN A 26 16.54 11.62 22.55
C ASN A 26 15.45 10.85 21.80
N LEU A 27 15.09 9.65 22.28
CA LEU A 27 13.98 8.88 21.71
C LEU A 27 12.64 9.55 22.02
N LYS A 28 12.45 10.02 23.26
CA LYS A 28 11.26 10.76 23.67
C LYS A 28 11.03 12.00 22.80
N ASN A 29 12.08 12.80 22.57
CA ASN A 29 11.99 13.99 21.73
C ASN A 29 11.76 13.66 20.24
N LYS A 30 12.15 12.47 19.78
CA LYS A 30 11.83 11.97 18.43
C LYS A 30 10.41 11.43 18.31
N THR A 31 9.75 11.07 19.41
CA THR A 31 8.41 10.45 19.43
C THR A 31 7.30 11.34 20.00
N GLU A 32 7.63 12.49 20.58
CA GLU A 32 6.63 13.48 21.02
C GLU A 32 5.98 14.14 19.80
N VAL A 33 4.85 13.57 19.37
CA VAL A 33 3.87 14.26 18.51
C VAL A 33 3.09 15.22 19.40
N PRO A 34 2.91 16.50 19.02
CA PRO A 34 2.15 17.45 19.81
C PRO A 34 0.71 16.97 19.97
N ASP A 35 0.26 16.91 21.23
CA ASP A 35 -1.04 16.39 21.64
C ASP A 35 -2.16 17.26 21.07
N GLY A 36 -2.77 16.77 19.98
CA GLY A 36 -3.88 17.42 19.28
C GLY A 36 -5.20 17.09 19.95
N LYS A 37 -5.90 18.13 20.42
CA LYS A 37 -7.28 18.09 20.92
C LYS A 37 -8.18 17.26 20.00
N THR A 38 -9.04 16.48 20.63
CA THR A 38 -10.08 15.64 20.03
C THR A 38 -11.13 16.51 19.32
N ASP A 39 -10.81 16.98 18.12
CA ASP A 39 -11.80 17.51 17.19
C ASP A 39 -12.40 16.36 16.39
N ASN A 40 -13.74 16.29 16.38
CA ASN A 40 -14.54 15.42 15.53
C ASN A 40 -14.28 15.74 14.05
N ASN A 41 -13.12 15.34 13.53
CA ASN A 41 -12.81 15.44 12.11
C ASN A 41 -13.42 14.23 11.40
N LYS A 42 -14.46 14.49 10.59
CA LYS A 42 -14.59 13.81 9.29
C LYS A 42 -13.17 13.64 8.76
N LYS A 43 -12.65 12.42 8.62
CA LYS A 43 -11.29 12.17 8.10
C LYS A 43 -11.13 13.04 6.87
N ASN A 44 -10.36 14.12 7.00
CA ASN A 44 -10.04 15.00 5.89
C ASN A 44 -8.98 14.24 5.09
N VAL A 45 -9.43 13.19 4.39
CA VAL A 45 -8.57 12.38 3.54
C VAL A 45 -8.07 13.32 2.47
N ASP A 46 -6.77 13.57 2.45
CA ASP A 46 -6.12 14.42 1.47
C ASP A 46 -6.57 13.98 0.07
N PRO A 47 -7.24 14.85 -0.72
CA PRO A 47 -7.73 14.52 -2.05
C PRO A 47 -6.64 13.97 -2.97
N PHE A 48 -5.37 14.37 -2.75
CA PHE A 48 -4.23 13.84 -3.49
C PHE A 48 -3.99 12.36 -3.16
N ILE A 49 -4.05 11.99 -1.88
CA ILE A 49 -3.79 10.63 -1.41
C ILE A 49 -4.91 9.68 -1.84
N ASP A 50 -6.16 10.11 -1.75
CA ASP A 50 -7.32 9.33 -2.20
C ASP A 50 -7.21 9.01 -3.70
N LEU A 51 -6.96 10.03 -4.52
CA LEU A 51 -6.83 9.86 -5.96
C LEU A 51 -5.56 9.07 -6.34
N LYS A 52 -4.47 9.21 -5.59
CA LYS A 52 -3.25 8.40 -5.73
C LYS A 52 -3.56 6.91 -5.55
N ILE A 53 -4.27 6.54 -4.49
CA ILE A 53 -4.65 5.15 -4.21
C ILE A 53 -5.53 4.61 -5.35
N HIS A 54 -6.50 5.41 -5.80
CA HIS A 54 -7.35 5.02 -6.93
C HIS A 54 -6.55 4.79 -8.22
N ILE A 55 -5.62 5.70 -8.55
CA ILE A 55 -4.73 5.55 -9.73
C ILE A 55 -3.88 4.28 -9.62
N LEU A 56 -3.32 3.99 -8.45
CA LEU A 56 -2.54 2.77 -8.22
C LEU A 56 -3.36 1.51 -8.47
N ASN A 57 -4.58 1.44 -7.91
CA ASN A 57 -5.47 0.31 -8.11
C ASN A 57 -5.80 0.10 -9.59
N VAL A 58 -6.12 1.18 -10.33
CA VAL A 58 -6.43 1.08 -11.76
C VAL A 58 -5.18 0.69 -12.57
N LEU A 59 -3.99 1.16 -12.19
CA LEU A 59 -2.73 0.74 -12.84
C LEU A 59 -2.46 -0.76 -12.63
N ASP A 60 -2.67 -1.27 -11.41
CA ASP A 60 -2.46 -2.68 -11.11
C ASP A 60 -3.46 -3.59 -11.82
N GLU A 61 -4.74 -3.21 -11.85
CA GLU A 61 -5.75 -3.91 -12.65
C GLU A 61 -5.43 -3.86 -14.15
N THR A 62 -4.92 -2.74 -14.65
CA THR A 62 -4.49 -2.62 -16.06
C THR A 62 -3.33 -3.55 -16.36
N ARG A 63 -2.32 -3.63 -15.49
CA ARG A 63 -1.19 -4.56 -15.66
C ARG A 63 -1.63 -6.01 -15.64
N LYS A 64 -2.55 -6.36 -14.73
CA LYS A 64 -3.14 -7.69 -14.66
C LYS A 64 -3.85 -8.04 -15.97
N CYS A 65 -4.69 -7.14 -16.47
CA CYS A 65 -5.38 -7.33 -17.75
C CYS A 65 -4.41 -7.46 -18.94
N ILE A 66 -3.29 -6.72 -18.95
CA ILE A 66 -2.26 -6.83 -20.00
C ILE A 66 -1.65 -8.23 -19.99
N ARG A 67 -1.26 -8.75 -18.81
CA ARG A 67 -0.68 -10.10 -18.68
C ARG A 67 -1.68 -11.17 -19.13
N GLU A 68 -2.90 -11.12 -18.60
CA GLU A 68 -3.96 -12.07 -18.97
C GLU A 68 -4.26 -12.02 -20.47
N LYS A 69 -4.28 -10.83 -21.09
CA LYS A 69 -4.45 -10.69 -22.53
C LYS A 69 -3.32 -11.39 -23.28
N GLU A 70 -2.08 -11.14 -22.89
CA GLU A 70 -0.89 -11.73 -23.54
C GLU A 70 -0.88 -13.25 -23.39
N ASP A 71 -1.20 -13.78 -22.21
CA ASP A 71 -1.32 -15.22 -21.95
C ASP A 71 -2.39 -15.86 -22.85
N ILE A 72 -3.59 -15.28 -22.90
CA ILE A 72 -4.67 -15.79 -23.76
C ILE A 72 -4.29 -15.70 -25.23
N GLN A 73 -3.67 -14.59 -25.65
CA GLN A 73 -3.27 -14.38 -27.04
C GLN A 73 -2.18 -15.36 -27.48
N ASN A 74 -1.25 -15.70 -26.57
CA ASN A 74 -0.18 -16.66 -26.84
C ASN A 74 -0.70 -18.10 -26.94
N VAL A 75 -1.72 -18.46 -26.15
CA VAL A 75 -2.27 -19.83 -26.14
C VAL A 75 -3.35 -20.05 -27.20
N HIS A 76 -4.27 -19.10 -27.35
CA HIS A 76 -5.50 -19.25 -28.14
C HIS A 76 -5.59 -18.29 -29.34
N GLY A 77 -4.57 -17.45 -29.55
CA GLY A 77 -4.58 -16.43 -30.60
C GLY A 77 -5.58 -15.30 -30.32
N ASN A 78 -5.93 -14.55 -31.37
CA ASN A 78 -6.87 -13.44 -31.27
C ASN A 78 -8.33 -13.93 -31.18
N ASN A 79 -8.79 -14.18 -29.96
CA ASN A 79 -10.16 -14.60 -29.67
C ASN A 79 -11.00 -13.48 -29.02
N ILE A 80 -12.28 -13.75 -28.74
CA ILE A 80 -13.20 -12.77 -28.15
C ILE A 80 -12.76 -12.28 -26.76
N GLU A 81 -12.04 -13.10 -26.00
CA GLU A 81 -11.56 -12.74 -24.68
C GLU A 81 -10.38 -11.77 -24.75
N VAL A 82 -9.47 -11.96 -25.71
CA VAL A 82 -8.41 -10.97 -26.03
C VAL A 82 -9.02 -9.61 -26.40
N ILE A 83 -10.13 -9.60 -27.13
CA ILE A 83 -10.86 -8.37 -27.49
C ILE A 83 -11.49 -7.73 -26.24
N LYS A 84 -12.16 -8.52 -25.38
CA LYS A 84 -12.74 -8.03 -24.12
C LYS A 84 -11.67 -7.41 -23.21
N ARG A 85 -10.55 -8.11 -23.00
CA ARG A 85 -9.41 -7.61 -22.20
C ARG A 85 -8.81 -6.35 -22.83
N SER A 86 -8.68 -6.30 -24.16
CA SER A 86 -8.22 -5.10 -24.86
C SER A 86 -9.13 -3.90 -24.63
N ASN A 87 -10.45 -4.08 -24.61
CA ASN A 87 -11.41 -3.01 -24.32
C ASN A 87 -11.32 -2.53 -22.86
N ILE A 88 -11.14 -3.45 -21.90
CA ILE A 88 -10.92 -3.10 -20.50
C ILE A 88 -9.64 -2.26 -20.35
N ILE A 89 -8.54 -2.69 -20.98
CA ILE A 89 -7.27 -1.95 -20.98
C ILE A 89 -7.43 -0.56 -21.60
N TYR A 90 -8.16 -0.45 -22.72
CA TYR A 90 -8.47 0.84 -23.36
C TYR A 90 -9.20 1.79 -22.41
N ASN A 91 -10.28 1.33 -21.78
CA ASN A 91 -11.07 2.14 -20.86
C ASN A 91 -10.27 2.55 -19.63
N ASN A 92 -9.47 1.63 -19.07
CA ASN A 92 -8.63 1.94 -17.92
C ASN A 92 -7.57 3.01 -18.26
N ILE A 93 -6.90 2.89 -19.40
CA ILE A 93 -5.92 3.90 -19.85
C ILE A 93 -6.58 5.26 -20.07
N LYS A 94 -7.76 5.30 -20.69
CA LYS A 94 -8.54 6.53 -20.88
C LYS A 94 -8.97 7.16 -19.54
N ASN A 95 -9.39 6.35 -18.58
CA ASN A 95 -9.75 6.81 -17.24
C ASN A 95 -8.52 7.34 -16.49
N LEU A 96 -7.37 6.67 -16.60
CA LEU A 96 -6.11 7.11 -16.03
C LEU A 96 -5.70 8.48 -16.57
N GLU A 97 -5.81 8.75 -17.87
CA GLU A 97 -5.55 10.09 -18.45
C GLU A 97 -6.41 11.18 -17.75
N THR A 98 -7.67 10.86 -17.48
CA THR A 98 -8.58 11.77 -16.76
C THR A 98 -8.16 11.96 -15.30
N TYR A 99 -7.73 10.90 -14.62
CA TYR A 99 -7.30 10.96 -13.23
C TYR A 99 -5.97 11.70 -13.07
N PHE A 100 -5.01 11.54 -13.98
CA PHE A 100 -3.75 12.30 -13.95
C PHE A 100 -3.98 13.80 -14.15
N ASN A 101 -4.92 14.21 -15.00
CA ASN A 101 -5.30 15.62 -15.13
C ASN A 101 -5.87 16.18 -13.81
N LYS A 102 -6.76 15.42 -13.15
CA LYS A 102 -7.31 15.80 -11.84
C LYS A 102 -6.24 15.87 -10.76
N LEU A 103 -5.28 14.93 -10.78
CA LEU A 103 -4.19 14.88 -9.81
C LEU A 103 -3.24 16.09 -9.99
N ASP A 104 -2.95 16.49 -11.23
CA ASP A 104 -2.19 17.71 -11.55
C ASP A 104 -2.93 18.99 -11.10
N GLU A 105 -4.25 19.05 -11.30
CA GLU A 105 -5.06 20.17 -10.79
C GLU A 105 -5.04 20.26 -9.26
N ILE A 106 -5.10 19.13 -8.56
CA ILE A 106 -4.99 19.07 -7.10
C ILE A 106 -3.61 19.60 -6.66
N LEU A 107 -2.52 19.13 -7.28
CA LEU A 107 -1.17 19.62 -6.98
C LEU A 107 -1.04 21.12 -7.22
N LYS A 108 -1.54 21.64 -8.34
CA LYS A 108 -1.54 23.08 -8.64
C LYS A 108 -2.32 23.89 -7.62
N LYS A 109 -3.43 23.35 -7.08
CA LYS A 109 -4.19 23.99 -6.00
C LYS A 109 -3.42 23.95 -4.67
N GLN A 110 -2.82 22.81 -4.33
CA GLN A 110 -2.03 22.63 -3.10
C GLN A 110 -0.78 23.51 -3.10
N LEU A 111 -0.10 23.68 -4.25
CA LEU A 111 1.05 24.59 -4.43
C LEU A 111 0.70 26.07 -4.15
N LYS A 112 -0.55 26.48 -4.42
CA LYS A 112 -1.02 27.84 -4.11
C LYS A 112 -1.32 28.03 -2.61
N GLN A 113 -1.55 26.95 -1.88
CA GLN A 113 -1.87 26.95 -0.45
C GLN A 113 -0.60 26.87 0.41
N ARG A 114 0.25 27.89 0.30
CA ARG A 114 1.60 27.95 0.93
C ARG A 114 1.62 27.83 2.46
N PHE A 115 0.48 28.06 3.12
CA PHE A 115 0.35 27.97 4.58
C PHE A 115 -0.22 26.62 5.06
N THR A 116 -0.77 25.82 4.15
CA THR A 116 -1.42 24.54 4.48
C THR A 116 -0.48 23.36 4.28
N TYR A 117 0.42 23.44 3.31
CA TYR A 117 1.34 22.35 2.97
C TYR A 117 2.79 22.78 3.13
N THR A 118 3.62 21.87 3.66
CA THR A 118 5.05 22.11 3.75
C THR A 118 5.71 21.98 2.38
N ARG A 119 6.86 22.64 2.19
CA ARG A 119 7.63 22.54 0.95
C ARG A 119 8.08 21.11 0.66
N ASP A 120 8.47 20.37 1.69
CA ASP A 120 8.94 18.99 1.56
C ASP A 120 7.80 18.04 1.19
N GLU A 121 6.62 18.22 1.77
CA GLU A 121 5.42 17.45 1.42
C GLU A 121 4.99 17.68 -0.04
N LEU A 122 5.00 18.94 -0.51
CA LEU A 122 4.68 19.26 -1.91
C LEU A 122 5.71 18.67 -2.88
N LEU A 123 6.99 18.64 -2.47
CA LEU A 123 8.06 18.03 -3.25
C LEU A 123 7.90 16.51 -3.35
N ASP A 124 7.57 15.83 -2.24
CA ASP A 124 7.28 14.39 -2.21
C ASP A 124 6.07 14.02 -3.07
N LYS A 125 4.98 14.81 -2.98
CA LYS A 125 3.80 14.63 -3.83
C LYS A 125 4.10 14.81 -5.31
N ASN A 126 4.93 15.79 -5.66
CA ASN A 126 5.36 16.01 -7.04
C ASN A 126 6.24 14.87 -7.56
N GLN A 127 7.17 14.37 -6.74
CA GLN A 127 7.96 13.19 -7.09
C GLN A 127 7.08 11.95 -7.29
N THR A 128 6.10 11.74 -6.39
CA THR A 128 5.11 10.66 -6.51
C THR A 128 4.33 10.78 -7.82
N PHE A 129 3.88 11.99 -8.18
CA PHE A 129 3.17 12.24 -9.43
C PHE A 129 4.00 11.86 -10.66
N GLU A 130 5.27 12.28 -10.73
CA GLU A 130 6.15 11.95 -11.84
C GLU A 130 6.44 10.44 -11.93
N LEU A 131 6.60 9.76 -10.79
CA LEU A 131 6.75 8.30 -10.75
C LEU A 131 5.51 7.57 -11.28
N LEU A 132 4.31 7.98 -10.85
CA LEU A 132 3.05 7.41 -11.33
C LEU A 132 2.87 7.67 -12.83
N LYS A 133 3.23 8.86 -13.31
CA LYS A 133 3.15 9.21 -14.73
C LYS A 133 4.10 8.36 -15.58
N LYS A 134 5.31 8.09 -15.09
CA LYS A 134 6.24 7.15 -15.74
C LYS A 134 5.64 5.74 -15.80
N GLN A 135 5.08 5.25 -14.70
CA GLN A 135 4.43 3.94 -14.66
C GLN A 135 3.23 3.85 -15.61
N PHE A 136 2.44 4.91 -15.73
CA PHE A 136 1.34 5.01 -16.67
C PHE A 136 1.83 4.92 -18.13
N TYR A 137 2.90 5.64 -18.47
CA TYR A 137 3.49 5.59 -19.81
C TYR A 137 4.00 4.19 -20.16
N GLU A 138 4.67 3.52 -19.22
CA GLU A 138 5.09 2.12 -19.40
C GLU A 138 3.89 1.20 -19.62
N CYS A 139 2.80 1.34 -18.85
CA CYS A 139 1.59 0.54 -19.05
C CYS A 139 0.96 0.78 -20.43
N LYS A 140 0.92 2.04 -20.87
CA LYS A 140 0.39 2.43 -22.19
C LYS A 140 1.23 1.87 -23.34
N LYS A 141 2.54 1.79 -23.15
CA LYS A 141 3.48 1.16 -24.09
C LYS A 141 3.28 -0.36 -24.14
N LEU A 142 3.31 -1.03 -22.98
CA LEU A 142 3.14 -2.48 -22.87
C LEU A 142 1.80 -2.96 -23.42
N SER A 143 0.73 -2.18 -23.26
CA SER A 143 -0.59 -2.55 -23.79
C SER A 143 -0.74 -2.42 -25.31
N ASN A 144 0.24 -1.84 -26.02
CA ASN A 144 0.08 -1.39 -27.41
C ASN A 144 -1.19 -0.52 -27.59
N TYR A 145 -1.38 0.47 -26.70
CA TYR A 145 -2.63 1.24 -26.61
C TYR A 145 -3.08 1.86 -27.95
N ASN A 146 -2.15 2.35 -28.76
CA ASN A 146 -2.49 2.95 -30.06
C ASN A 146 -3.16 1.94 -31.00
N GLN A 147 -2.66 0.70 -31.04
CA GLN A 147 -3.26 -0.37 -31.83
C GLN A 147 -4.64 -0.75 -31.29
N ILE A 148 -4.79 -0.86 -29.97
CA ILE A 148 -6.09 -1.11 -29.33
C ILE A 148 -7.08 0.00 -29.66
N LYS A 149 -6.64 1.27 -29.59
CA LYS A 149 -7.46 2.44 -29.88
C LYS A 149 -7.97 2.40 -31.33
N GLU A 150 -7.10 2.13 -32.30
CA GLU A 150 -7.47 2.02 -33.72
C GLU A 150 -8.51 0.91 -33.94
N VAL A 151 -8.29 -0.29 -33.37
CA VAL A 151 -9.22 -1.43 -33.49
C VAL A 151 -10.57 -1.13 -32.80
N SER A 152 -10.54 -0.48 -31.64
CA SER A 152 -11.77 -0.11 -30.90
C SER A 152 -12.56 1.04 -31.54
N MET A 153 -11.92 1.86 -32.38
CA MET A 153 -12.55 2.92 -33.18
C MET A 153 -13.18 2.39 -34.47
N VAL A 154 -12.89 1.14 -34.87
CA VAL A 154 -13.57 0.50 -36.00
C VAL A 154 -15.04 0.27 -35.62
N ASN A 155 -15.89 1.11 -36.19
CA ASN A 155 -17.31 1.10 -35.93
C ASN A 155 -17.92 -0.12 -36.64
N PHE A 156 -18.35 -1.15 -35.90
CA PHE A 156 -19.02 -2.34 -36.46
C PHE A 156 -20.27 -1.99 -37.31
N SER A 157 -20.80 -0.76 -37.19
CA SER A 157 -21.85 -0.25 -38.07
C SER A 157 -21.43 -0.01 -39.52
N GLU A 158 -20.13 0.19 -39.81
CA GLU A 158 -19.62 0.29 -41.20
C GLU A 158 -19.67 -1.07 -41.93
N TYR A 159 -19.52 -2.18 -41.20
CA TYR A 159 -19.59 -3.52 -41.77
C TYR A 159 -21.02 -4.05 -41.90
N LYS A 160 -21.98 -3.51 -41.11
CA LYS A 160 -23.40 -3.89 -41.20
C LYS A 160 -24.06 -3.45 -42.50
N ASN A 161 -23.49 -2.47 -43.21
CA ASN A 161 -24.02 -1.91 -44.46
C ASN A 161 -23.29 -2.37 -45.74
N LYS A 162 -22.27 -3.22 -45.64
CA LYS A 162 -21.60 -3.81 -46.83
C LYS A 162 -22.01 -5.24 -47.14
N ALA A 163 -22.97 -5.81 -46.43
CA ALA A 163 -23.66 -7.04 -46.82
C ALA A 163 -24.89 -6.76 -47.70
N LYS A 164 -24.72 -5.96 -48.76
CA LYS A 164 -25.52 -6.15 -49.97
C LYS A 164 -24.60 -6.82 -50.97
N LEU A 165 -24.62 -8.16 -50.93
CA LEU A 165 -24.27 -8.96 -52.10
C LEU A 165 -25.15 -8.43 -53.23
N GLU A 166 -24.56 -7.68 -54.16
CA GLU A 166 -25.16 -7.51 -55.47
C GLU A 166 -25.25 -8.91 -56.08
N THR A 167 -26.43 -9.51 -56.00
CA THR A 167 -26.81 -10.63 -56.86
C THR A 167 -26.88 -10.09 -58.29
N LYS A 168 -25.71 -9.93 -58.91
CA LYS A 168 -25.64 -9.95 -60.37
C LYS A 168 -26.02 -11.37 -60.78
N VAL A 169 -27.24 -11.48 -61.29
CA VAL A 169 -27.70 -12.63 -62.05
C VAL A 169 -26.77 -12.77 -63.25
N THR A 170 -25.75 -13.62 -63.12
CA THR A 170 -25.05 -14.20 -64.26
C THR A 170 -25.74 -15.52 -64.59
N ASN A 171 -26.61 -15.48 -65.60
CA ASN A 171 -26.99 -16.67 -66.33
C ASN A 171 -25.73 -17.30 -66.94
N SER A 172 -25.42 -18.54 -66.60
CA SER A 172 -25.22 -19.67 -67.54
C SER A 172 -24.40 -20.80 -66.88
N ASN A 173 -25.02 -21.97 -66.83
CA ASN A 173 -24.51 -23.35 -66.97
C ASN A 173 -23.11 -23.74 -66.41
N ILE A 174 -23.09 -24.93 -65.74
CA ILE A 174 -21.97 -25.85 -65.40
C ILE A 174 -21.33 -25.53 -64.02
N HIS A 175 -21.21 -26.38 -62.98
CA HIS A 175 -21.04 -27.85 -62.78
C HIS A 175 -21.65 -28.30 -61.41
N ASP A 176 -22.50 -29.34 -61.39
CA ASP A 176 -22.97 -30.00 -60.13
C ASP A 176 -21.84 -30.69 -59.33
N GLU A 177 -20.66 -30.86 -59.95
CA GLU A 177 -19.49 -31.55 -59.38
C GLU A 177 -18.70 -30.66 -58.40
N ASP A 178 -18.72 -29.34 -58.59
CA ASP A 178 -18.03 -28.37 -57.72
C ASP A 178 -18.79 -28.13 -56.40
N ASP A 179 -20.13 -28.21 -56.43
CA ASP A 179 -20.96 -28.09 -55.24
C ASP A 179 -20.75 -29.26 -54.27
N LEU A 180 -20.55 -30.48 -54.78
CA LEU A 180 -20.20 -31.66 -53.97
C LEU A 180 -18.83 -31.54 -53.30
N ILE A 181 -17.85 -30.90 -53.95
CA ILE A 181 -16.53 -30.63 -53.36
C ILE A 181 -16.65 -29.61 -52.24
N ILE A 182 -17.42 -28.53 -52.43
CA ILE A 182 -17.64 -27.50 -51.42
C ILE A 182 -18.40 -28.08 -50.21
N ILE A 183 -19.44 -28.88 -50.45
CA ILE A 183 -20.22 -29.53 -49.38
C ILE A 183 -19.36 -30.51 -48.58
N ASN A 184 -18.49 -31.30 -49.23
CA ASN A 184 -17.59 -32.20 -48.52
C ASN A 184 -16.55 -31.43 -47.69
N GLN A 185 -16.00 -30.32 -48.20
CA GLN A 185 -15.11 -29.46 -47.42
C GLN A 185 -15.79 -28.88 -46.17
N TRP A 186 -17.08 -28.54 -46.25
CA TRP A 186 -17.82 -28.02 -45.10
C TRP A 186 -18.07 -29.12 -44.06
N LYS A 187 -18.41 -30.32 -44.51
CA LYS A 187 -18.62 -31.48 -43.65
C LYS A 187 -17.34 -31.90 -42.91
N GLU A 188 -16.20 -31.78 -43.57
CA GLU A 188 -14.90 -32.09 -42.97
C GLU A 188 -14.47 -31.02 -41.95
N ARG A 189 -14.74 -29.75 -42.22
CA ARG A 189 -14.54 -28.66 -41.24
C ARG A 189 -15.45 -28.82 -40.01
N ASP A 190 -16.71 -29.21 -40.19
CA ASP A 190 -17.64 -29.46 -39.08
C ASP A 190 -17.18 -30.62 -38.19
N LYS A 191 -16.59 -31.66 -38.79
CA LYS A 191 -16.01 -32.78 -38.04
C LYS A 191 -14.82 -32.35 -37.20
N ILE A 192 -13.93 -31.50 -37.76
CA ILE A 192 -12.79 -30.94 -37.04
C ILE A 192 -13.28 -30.04 -35.90
N PHE A 193 -14.27 -29.19 -36.17
CA PHE A 193 -14.84 -28.29 -35.17
C PHE A 193 -15.48 -29.03 -33.99
N ASN A 194 -16.21 -30.12 -34.26
CA ASN A 194 -16.77 -30.96 -33.20
C ASN A 194 -15.68 -31.65 -32.36
N ASP A 195 -14.59 -32.10 -32.97
CA ASP A 195 -13.46 -32.70 -32.25
C ASP A 195 -12.70 -31.66 -31.39
N GLU A 196 -12.61 -30.42 -31.87
CA GLU A 196 -12.07 -29.29 -31.10
C GLU A 196 -12.97 -28.90 -29.92
N ILE A 197 -14.30 -28.91 -30.10
CA ILE A 197 -15.25 -28.66 -29.00
C ILE A 197 -15.11 -29.71 -27.89
N LEU A 198 -14.92 -30.98 -28.24
CA LEU A 198 -14.71 -32.05 -27.24
C LEU A 198 -13.42 -31.82 -26.45
N LYS A 199 -12.33 -31.43 -27.12
CA LYS A 199 -11.06 -31.09 -26.45
C LYS A 199 -11.18 -29.86 -25.54
N ILE A 200 -12.02 -28.89 -25.91
CA ILE A 200 -12.33 -27.73 -25.06
C ILE A 200 -13.11 -28.17 -23.82
N GLY A 201 -14.07 -29.10 -23.96
CA GLY A 201 -14.78 -29.70 -22.83
C GLY A 201 -13.83 -30.32 -21.81
N ASP A 202 -12.90 -31.16 -22.27
CA ASP A 202 -11.89 -31.80 -21.41
C ASP A 202 -10.96 -30.78 -20.71
N ALA A 203 -10.68 -29.65 -21.36
CA ALA A 203 -9.87 -28.58 -20.78
C ALA A 203 -10.65 -27.79 -19.72
N ILE A 204 -11.94 -27.54 -19.95
CA ILE A 204 -12.83 -26.87 -18.98
C ILE A 204 -12.98 -27.72 -17.73
N ASP A 205 -13.13 -29.04 -17.85
CA ASP A 205 -13.22 -29.95 -16.70
C ASP A 205 -11.94 -29.94 -15.84
N LYS A 206 -10.77 -29.84 -16.49
CA LYS A 206 -9.48 -29.66 -15.79
C LYS A 206 -9.35 -28.31 -15.10
N ILE A 207 -9.91 -27.24 -15.69
CA ILE A 207 -9.95 -25.92 -15.06
C ILE A 207 -10.89 -25.93 -13.85
N GLY A 208 -12.05 -26.59 -13.96
CA GLY A 208 -12.98 -26.78 -12.84
C GLY A 208 -12.30 -27.41 -11.62
N ALA A 209 -11.56 -28.51 -11.82
CA ALA A 209 -10.81 -29.17 -10.75
C ALA A 209 -9.74 -28.26 -10.09
N ASN A 210 -9.10 -27.37 -10.87
CA ASN A 210 -8.13 -26.41 -10.33
C ASN A 210 -8.79 -25.25 -9.58
N VAL A 211 -10.02 -24.88 -9.94
CA VAL A 211 -10.80 -23.84 -9.25
C VAL A 211 -11.19 -24.32 -7.84
N ASP A 212 -11.57 -25.58 -7.70
CA ASP A 212 -11.88 -26.17 -6.38
C ASP A 212 -10.63 -26.17 -5.48
N PHE A 213 -9.45 -26.51 -6.03
CA PHE A 213 -8.18 -26.45 -5.30
C PHE A 213 -7.78 -25.02 -4.89
N ILE A 214 -8.06 -24.03 -5.74
CA ILE A 214 -7.80 -22.62 -5.43
C ILE A 214 -8.76 -22.11 -4.34
N ALA A 215 -10.02 -22.54 -4.37
CA ALA A 215 -11.01 -22.19 -3.35
C ALA A 215 -10.59 -22.75 -1.97
N GLU A 216 -10.18 -24.01 -1.91
CA GLU A 216 -9.67 -24.65 -0.69
C GLU A 216 -8.43 -23.92 -0.14
N LYS A 217 -7.49 -23.55 -1.02
CA LYS A 217 -6.30 -22.77 -0.62
C LYS A 217 -6.63 -21.36 -0.17
N ALA A 218 -7.66 -20.72 -0.73
CA ALA A 218 -8.10 -19.41 -0.31
C ALA A 218 -8.77 -19.44 1.08
N GLU A 219 -9.52 -20.50 1.39
CA GLU A 219 -10.11 -20.74 2.70
C GLU A 219 -9.03 -20.97 3.77
N GLU A 220 -8.02 -21.80 3.48
CA GLU A 220 -6.88 -22.02 4.37
C GLU A 220 -6.10 -20.72 4.66
N GLN A 221 -5.91 -19.87 3.65
CA GLN A 221 -5.26 -18.56 3.84
C GLN A 221 -6.12 -17.59 4.67
N ASN A 222 -7.44 -17.63 4.52
CA ASN A 222 -8.35 -16.80 5.31
C ASN A 222 -8.30 -17.16 6.80
N ASP A 223 -8.22 -18.46 7.12
CA ASP A 223 -8.08 -18.93 8.51
C ASP A 223 -6.75 -18.48 9.14
N ILE A 224 -5.65 -18.49 8.39
CA ILE A 224 -4.36 -17.97 8.85
C ILE A 224 -4.45 -16.47 9.14
N ILE A 225 -5.14 -15.69 8.29
CA ILE A 225 -5.32 -14.24 8.49
C ILE A 225 -6.15 -13.96 9.75
N ILE A 226 -7.23 -14.70 9.99
CA ILE A 226 -8.06 -14.55 11.19
C ILE A 226 -7.23 -14.83 12.45
N ASN A 227 -6.42 -15.89 12.44
CA ASN A 227 -5.57 -16.25 13.58
C ASN A 227 -4.46 -15.19 13.82
N LEU A 228 -3.85 -14.65 12.76
CA LEU A 228 -2.89 -13.55 12.86
C LEU A 228 -3.54 -12.27 13.41
N HIS A 229 -4.80 -12.01 13.05
CA HIS A 229 -5.54 -10.86 13.58
C HIS A 229 -5.78 -11.00 15.09
N ASP A 230 -6.23 -12.18 15.56
CA ASP A 230 -6.43 -12.45 16.98
C ASP A 230 -5.12 -12.36 17.79
N GLN A 231 -3.99 -12.84 17.24
CA GLN A 231 -2.68 -12.68 17.87
C GLN A 231 -2.22 -11.21 17.93
N THR A 232 -2.54 -10.42 16.90
CA THR A 232 -2.21 -9.00 16.84
C THR A 232 -3.01 -8.21 17.86
N ASP A 233 -4.31 -8.49 17.99
CA ASP A 233 -5.18 -7.83 18.97
C ASP A 233 -4.74 -8.14 20.41
N LYS A 234 -4.43 -9.41 20.71
CA LYS A 234 -3.82 -9.80 22.00
C LYS A 234 -2.51 -9.08 22.28
N THR A 235 -1.65 -8.95 21.27
CA THR A 235 -0.38 -8.23 21.41
C THR A 235 -0.60 -6.73 21.66
N GLN A 236 -1.57 -6.12 20.97
CA GLN A 236 -1.91 -4.71 21.15
C GLN A 236 -2.44 -4.44 22.57
N ASP A 237 -3.25 -5.33 23.12
CA ASP A 237 -3.78 -5.18 24.47
C ASP A 237 -2.69 -5.37 25.54
N ASN A 238 -1.79 -6.35 25.35
CA ASN A 238 -0.60 -6.48 26.20
C ASN A 238 0.29 -5.23 26.16
N VAL A 239 0.46 -4.60 24.99
CA VAL A 239 1.23 -3.34 24.85
C VAL A 239 0.55 -2.18 25.58
N LYS A 240 -0.79 -2.09 25.52
CA LYS A 240 -1.54 -1.07 26.28
C LYS A 240 -1.37 -1.27 27.79
N GLU A 241 -1.45 -2.52 28.26
CA GLU A 241 -1.28 -2.87 29.67
C GLU A 241 0.13 -2.50 30.16
N ILE A 242 1.18 -2.90 29.43
CA ILE A 242 2.57 -2.54 29.75
C ILE A 242 2.77 -1.01 29.79
N ASN A 243 2.15 -0.26 28.88
CA ASN A 243 2.23 1.20 28.88
C ASN A 243 1.59 1.83 30.13
N VAL A 244 0.48 1.26 30.62
CA VAL A 244 -0.17 1.67 31.87
C VAL A 244 0.73 1.36 33.07
N GLU A 245 1.31 0.16 33.12
CA GLU A 245 2.25 -0.23 34.19
C GLU A 245 3.50 0.67 34.22
N ILE A 246 4.08 0.96 33.06
CA ILE A 246 5.23 1.88 32.94
C ILE A 246 4.85 3.26 33.46
N LYS A 247 3.68 3.81 33.08
CA LYS A 247 3.21 5.12 33.59
C LYS A 247 3.03 5.12 35.11
N LEU A 248 2.51 4.03 35.68
CA LEU A 248 2.35 3.89 37.14
C LEU A 248 3.70 3.80 37.86
N ALA A 249 4.64 3.02 37.33
CA ALA A 249 6.00 2.92 37.86
C ALA A 249 6.72 4.28 37.80
N MET A 250 6.55 5.02 36.71
CA MET A 250 7.14 6.35 36.53
C MET A 250 6.59 7.36 37.55
N LYS A 251 5.28 7.34 37.83
CA LYS A 251 4.66 8.18 38.88
C LYS A 251 5.19 7.86 40.27
N LYS A 252 5.31 6.58 40.64
CA LYS A 252 5.90 6.18 41.94
C LYS A 252 7.35 6.66 42.09
N HIS A 253 8.14 6.55 41.03
CA HIS A 253 9.54 7.01 41.04
C HIS A 253 9.65 8.55 41.14
N SER A 254 8.70 9.28 40.52
CA SER A 254 8.61 10.75 40.63
C SER A 254 8.39 11.20 42.07
N HIS A 255 7.44 10.60 42.80
CA HIS A 255 7.17 10.94 44.20
C HIS A 255 8.37 10.66 45.13
N ALA A 256 9.07 9.53 44.93
CA ALA A 256 10.26 9.20 45.70
C ALA A 256 11.40 10.22 45.48
N THR A 257 11.65 10.62 44.24
CA THR A 257 12.69 11.62 43.92
C THR A 257 12.33 13.01 44.43
N TRP A 258 11.04 13.37 44.48
CA TRP A 258 10.58 14.64 45.02
C TRP A 258 10.76 14.72 46.54
N CYS A 259 10.42 13.65 47.27
CA CYS A 259 10.66 13.56 48.72
C CYS A 259 12.15 13.67 49.07
N LEU A 260 13.00 12.99 48.30
CA LEU A 260 14.46 13.03 48.49
C LEU A 260 15.02 14.45 48.25
N ARG A 261 14.55 15.16 47.22
CA ARG A 261 14.94 16.55 46.96
C ARG A 261 14.51 17.50 48.08
N ILE A 262 13.30 17.35 48.62
CA ILE A 262 12.83 18.15 49.75
C ILE A 262 13.66 17.87 51.00
N SER A 263 13.95 16.60 51.30
CA SER A 263 14.77 16.23 52.45
C SER A 263 16.17 16.83 52.39
N LEU A 264 16.78 16.85 51.19
CA LEU A 264 18.09 17.44 50.96
C LEU A 264 18.08 18.96 51.18
N ALA A 265 17.03 19.64 50.73
CA ALA A 265 16.88 21.09 50.93
C ALA A 265 16.76 21.45 52.42
N ILE A 266 16.02 20.65 53.20
CA ILE A 266 15.88 20.85 54.66
C ILE A 266 17.24 20.68 55.36
N ILE A 267 18.01 19.64 55.01
CA ILE A 267 19.36 19.42 55.56
C ILE A 267 20.28 20.60 55.24
N PHE A 268 20.20 21.12 54.00
CA PHE A 268 21.01 22.26 53.58
C PHE A 268 20.69 23.53 54.38
N VAL A 269 19.41 23.83 54.60
CA VAL A 269 18.98 24.97 55.44
C VAL A 269 19.52 24.83 56.87
N PHE A 270 19.46 23.63 57.44
CA PHE A 270 20.01 23.36 58.78
C PHE A 270 21.52 23.64 58.85
N LEU A 271 22.27 23.22 57.84
CA LEU A 271 23.72 23.48 57.78
C LEU A 271 24.03 24.97 57.68
N VAL A 272 23.25 25.73 56.91
CA VAL A 272 23.41 27.19 56.81
C VAL A 272 23.11 27.89 58.14
N LEU A 273 22.05 27.47 58.84
CA LEU A 273 21.74 28.02 60.16
C LEU A 273 22.83 27.71 61.18
N LEU A 274 23.39 26.49 61.15
CA LEU A 274 24.51 26.10 62.02
C LEU A 274 25.76 26.92 61.74
N THR A 275 26.13 27.15 60.47
CA THR A 275 27.31 27.96 60.14
C THR A 275 27.14 29.41 60.55
N ILE A 276 25.96 30.01 60.33
CA ILE A 276 25.65 31.36 60.82
C ILE A 276 25.76 31.42 62.34
N ASN A 277 25.19 30.44 63.06
CA ASN A 277 25.23 30.43 64.51
C ASN A 277 26.67 30.27 65.05
N VAL A 278 27.49 29.43 64.43
CA VAL A 278 28.92 29.29 64.77
C VAL A 278 29.69 30.58 64.50
N ILE A 279 29.44 31.26 63.39
CA ILE A 279 30.07 32.54 63.06
C ILE A 279 29.67 33.62 64.07
N SER A 280 28.38 33.78 64.34
CA SER A 280 27.87 34.74 65.32
C SER A 280 28.45 34.50 66.72
N ASN A 281 28.50 33.24 67.16
CA ASN A 281 29.08 32.89 68.46
C ASN A 281 30.60 33.15 68.53
N ARG A 282 31.31 33.00 67.40
CA ARG A 282 32.74 33.32 67.30
C ARG A 282 33.02 34.82 67.27
N VAL A 283 32.12 35.61 66.70
CA VAL A 283 32.19 37.08 66.71
C VAL A 283 31.88 37.62 68.11
N ILE A 284 30.85 37.10 68.78
CA ILE A 284 30.49 37.49 70.14
C ILE A 284 31.61 37.17 71.14
N LYS A 285 32.30 36.02 71.00
CA LYS A 285 33.45 35.67 71.85
C LYS A 285 34.73 36.48 71.56
N ARG A 286 34.77 37.26 70.48
CA ARG A 286 35.90 38.13 70.11
C ARG A 286 35.66 39.61 70.46
N LEU A 287 34.45 39.95 70.90
CA LEU A 287 34.12 41.20 71.60
C LEU A 287 34.39 41.03 73.10
#